data_AF-A0A830HNI9-F1
#
_entry.id   AF-A0A830HNI9-F1
#
_cell.length_a   1.000
_cell.length_b   1.000
_cell.length_c   1.000
_cell.angle_alpha   90.00
_cell.angle_beta   90.00
_cell.angle_gamma   90.00
#
_symmetry.space_group_name_H-M   'P 1'
#
loop_
_entity.id
_entity.type
_entity.pdbx_description
1 polymer ?
#
loop_
_entity_poly.entity_id
_entity_poly.type
_entity_poly.pdbx_seq_one_letter_code
_entity_poly.pdbx_strand_id
1 'polypeptide(L)'
;MARSLGTRAAGLTSLATLKDRRRQRTLEHDAFNLLVLPWFALIALAGYLERPLMQGETFALVLTAYFILDFIWVLVVPSCVPKANIILLHHCVTLALMTFPLRFPEKQGYMLVYKDVMVEFNTAILLARRLLNVKNAAGRLAMDALHWSSLIKFPAIRPLTIQRVPGGRVLHGGVLDWTVHIG
;
A
#
# COMPACT_ATOMS: atom_id res chain seq x y z
N MET A 1 -25.12 -49.08 8.73
CA MET A 1 -24.40 -48.14 9.62
C MET A 1 -22.94 -47.86 9.20
N ALA A 2 -22.18 -48.82 8.67
CA ALA A 2 -20.77 -48.60 8.27
C ALA A 2 -20.55 -47.59 7.12
N ARG A 3 -21.51 -47.47 6.19
CA ARG A 3 -21.40 -46.61 4.99
C ARG A 3 -21.45 -45.10 5.30
N SER A 4 -22.05 -44.68 6.42
CA SER A 4 -22.13 -43.26 6.83
C SER A 4 -20.90 -42.78 7.62
N LEU A 5 -20.13 -43.71 8.20
CA LEU A 5 -18.88 -43.40 8.90
C LEU A 5 -17.72 -43.17 7.91
N GLY A 6 -17.65 -43.97 6.83
CA GLY A 6 -16.62 -43.80 5.79
C GLY A 6 -16.70 -42.47 5.04
N THR A 7 -17.92 -42.00 4.71
CA THR A 7 -18.13 -40.69 4.07
C THR A 7 -17.80 -39.51 4.98
N ARG A 8 -18.09 -39.63 6.29
CA ARG A 8 -17.71 -38.61 7.29
C ARG A 8 -16.19 -38.51 7.48
N ALA A 9 -15.49 -39.63 7.57
CA ALA A 9 -14.03 -39.65 7.69
C ALA A 9 -13.34 -39.05 6.46
N ALA A 10 -13.77 -39.43 5.25
CA ALA A 10 -13.26 -38.86 4.00
C ALA A 10 -13.51 -37.34 3.90
N GLY A 11 -14.70 -36.88 4.31
CA GLY A 11 -15.03 -35.45 4.35
C GLY A 11 -14.13 -34.64 5.30
N LEU A 12 -13.83 -35.17 6.49
CA LEU A 12 -12.94 -34.52 7.45
C LEU A 12 -11.50 -34.39 6.94
N THR A 13 -10.97 -35.43 6.30
CA THR A 13 -9.64 -35.39 5.67
C THR A 13 -9.59 -34.38 4.52
N SER A 14 -10.65 -34.31 3.70
CA SER A 14 -10.75 -33.31 2.62
C SER A 14 -10.81 -31.88 3.17
N LEU A 15 -11.51 -31.63 4.28
CA LEU A 15 -11.60 -30.29 4.87
C LEU A 15 -10.28 -29.85 5.51
N ALA A 16 -9.59 -30.77 6.21
CA ALA A 16 -8.28 -30.50 6.79
C ALA A 16 -7.26 -30.10 5.71
N THR A 17 -7.18 -30.89 4.63
CA THR A 17 -6.28 -30.62 3.51
C THR A 17 -6.58 -29.30 2.79
N LEU A 18 -7.85 -28.94 2.61
CA LEU A 18 -8.23 -27.64 2.05
C LEU A 18 -7.84 -26.47 2.96
N LYS A 19 -8.01 -26.61 4.27
CA LYS A 19 -7.62 -25.61 5.27
C LYS A 19 -6.11 -25.41 5.28
N ASP A 20 -5.34 -26.50 5.23
CA ASP A 20 -3.87 -26.43 5.21
C ASP A 20 -3.36 -25.76 3.94
N ARG A 21 -3.93 -26.11 2.78
CA ARG A 21 -3.61 -25.45 1.51
C ARG A 21 -3.94 -23.96 1.52
N ARG A 22 -5.08 -23.56 2.10
CA ARG A 22 -5.43 -22.14 2.24
C ARG A 22 -4.41 -21.42 3.12
N ARG A 23 -4.08 -22.00 4.28
CA ARG A 23 -3.09 -21.43 5.21
C ARG A 23 -1.73 -21.26 4.54
N GLN A 24 -1.27 -22.26 3.78
CA GLN A 24 -0.01 -22.19 3.07
C GLN A 24 0.01 -21.03 2.07
N ARG A 25 -1.03 -20.89 1.23
CA ARG A 25 -1.12 -19.79 0.26
C ARG A 25 -1.15 -18.40 0.91
N THR A 26 -1.78 -18.29 2.08
CA THR A 26 -1.71 -17.05 2.87
C THR A 26 -0.31 -16.76 3.38
N LEU A 27 0.43 -17.78 3.84
CA LEU A 27 1.80 -17.59 4.31
C LEU A 27 2.74 -17.21 3.17
N GLU A 28 2.57 -17.79 1.98
CA GLU A 28 3.38 -17.47 0.79
C GLU A 28 3.16 -16.02 0.35
N HIS A 29 1.90 -15.59 0.27
CA HIS A 29 1.54 -14.20 -0.03
C HIS A 29 2.02 -13.23 1.06
N ASP A 30 1.76 -13.53 2.33
CA ASP A 30 2.20 -12.70 3.45
C ASP A 30 3.75 -12.60 3.49
N ALA A 31 4.49 -13.68 3.19
CA ALA A 31 5.94 -13.67 3.19
C ALA A 31 6.52 -12.80 2.05
N PHE A 32 5.93 -12.89 0.85
CA PHE A 32 6.32 -12.03 -0.27
C PHE A 32 6.09 -10.55 0.05
N ASN A 33 4.90 -10.21 0.56
CA ASN A 33 4.57 -8.83 0.93
C ASN A 33 5.43 -8.33 2.10
N LEU A 34 5.79 -9.18 3.05
CA LEU A 34 6.71 -8.83 4.13
C LEU A 34 8.13 -8.57 3.61
N LEU A 35 8.55 -9.21 2.52
CA LEU A 35 9.84 -8.92 1.91
C LEU A 35 9.81 -7.57 1.18
N VAL A 36 8.74 -7.27 0.44
CA VAL A 36 8.69 -6.15 -0.51
C VAL A 36 8.19 -4.85 0.14
N LEU A 37 7.08 -4.89 0.88
CA LEU A 37 6.44 -3.69 1.42
C LEU A 37 7.34 -2.87 2.35
N PRO A 38 8.18 -3.46 3.24
CA PRO A 38 9.08 -2.66 4.06
C PRO A 38 10.07 -1.82 3.24
N TRP A 39 10.53 -2.31 2.09
CA TRP A 39 11.42 -1.53 1.23
C TRP A 39 10.70 -0.34 0.62
N PHE A 40 9.49 -0.53 0.10
CA PHE A 40 8.68 0.58 -0.41
C PHE A 40 8.34 1.60 0.68
N ALA A 41 8.03 1.11 1.87
CA ALA A 41 7.80 1.95 3.03
C ALA A 41 9.05 2.79 3.38
N LEU A 42 10.24 2.21 3.40
CA LEU A 42 11.49 2.93 3.65
C LEU A 42 11.82 3.96 2.56
N ILE A 43 11.66 3.60 1.28
CA ILE A 43 11.88 4.51 0.14
C ILE A 43 10.90 5.68 0.23
N ALA A 44 9.63 5.39 0.52
CA ALA A 44 8.61 6.41 0.66
C ALA A 44 8.85 7.33 1.86
N LEU A 45 9.38 6.81 2.97
CA LEU A 45 9.74 7.62 4.13
C LEU A 45 10.88 8.58 3.79
N ALA A 46 11.90 8.08 3.09
CA ALA A 46 13.02 8.90 2.65
C ALA A 46 12.56 9.99 1.67
N GLY A 47 11.69 9.64 0.71
CA GLY A 47 11.05 10.60 -0.19
C GLY A 47 10.22 11.65 0.54
N TYR A 48 9.44 11.23 1.54
CA TYR A 48 8.65 12.13 2.40
C TYR A 48 9.52 13.12 3.18
N LEU A 49 10.71 12.70 3.63
CA LEU A 49 11.69 13.54 4.33
C LEU A 49 12.52 14.42 3.37
N GLU A 50 12.09 14.56 2.11
CA GLU A 50 12.79 15.28 1.04
C GLU A 50 14.22 14.75 0.77
N ARG A 51 14.46 13.46 1.06
CA ARG A 51 15.71 12.74 0.80
C ARG A 51 15.44 11.47 -0.03
N PRO A 52 14.93 11.60 -1.27
CA PRO A 52 14.49 10.45 -2.05
C PRO A 52 15.64 9.47 -2.33
N LEU A 53 15.43 8.19 -1.97
CA LEU A 53 16.33 7.09 -2.36
C LEU A 53 16.09 6.64 -3.80
N MET A 54 14.95 7.02 -4.37
CA MET A 54 14.53 6.72 -5.74
C MET A 54 13.80 7.94 -6.29
N GLN A 55 13.94 8.21 -7.59
CA GLN A 55 13.17 9.27 -8.25
C GLN A 55 11.67 8.97 -8.15
N GLY A 56 10.85 10.01 -7.94
CA GLY A 56 9.41 9.85 -7.71
C GLY A 56 8.67 9.14 -8.85
N GLU A 57 9.07 9.42 -10.10
CA GLU A 57 8.52 8.76 -11.28
C GLU A 57 8.81 7.26 -11.28
N THR A 58 10.09 6.91 -11.12
CA THR A 58 10.55 5.53 -11.05
C THR A 58 9.86 4.79 -9.91
N PHE A 59 9.76 5.44 -8.75
CA PHE A 59 9.08 4.86 -7.60
C PHE A 59 7.60 4.62 -7.88
N ALA A 60 6.88 5.58 -8.47
CA ALA A 60 5.49 5.44 -8.85
C ALA A 60 5.26 4.30 -9.86
N LEU A 61 6.14 4.16 -10.86
CA LEU A 61 6.08 3.09 -11.85
C LEU A 61 6.32 1.71 -11.23
N VAL A 62 7.37 1.57 -10.41
CA VAL A 62 7.70 0.32 -9.71
C VAL A 62 6.57 -0.09 -8.77
N LEU A 63 6.03 0.87 -8.01
CA LEU A 63 4.94 0.64 -7.08
C LEU A 63 3.64 0.25 -7.83
N THR A 64 3.35 0.91 -8.94
CA THR A 64 2.20 0.57 -9.80
C THR A 64 2.34 -0.86 -10.33
N ALA A 65 3.52 -1.23 -10.83
CA ALA A 65 3.78 -2.59 -11.30
C ALA A 65 3.59 -3.62 -10.18
N TYR A 66 4.08 -3.34 -8.97
CA TYR A 66 3.85 -4.20 -7.81
C TYR A 66 2.36 -4.38 -7.50
N PHE A 67 1.58 -3.29 -7.43
CA PHE A 67 0.15 -3.38 -7.12
C PHE A 67 -0.63 -4.11 -8.22
N ILE A 68 -0.23 -4.00 -9.49
CA ILE A 68 -0.81 -4.79 -10.58
C ILE A 68 -0.52 -6.28 -10.39
N LEU A 69 0.73 -6.64 -10.07
CA LEU A 69 1.11 -8.04 -9.85
C LEU A 69 0.38 -8.64 -8.64
N ASP A 70 0.28 -7.90 -7.53
CA ASP A 70 -0.44 -8.33 -6.33
C ASP A 70 -1.96 -8.46 -6.61
N PHE A 71 -2.54 -7.52 -7.36
CA PHE A 71 -3.93 -7.60 -7.81
C PHE A 71 -4.18 -8.88 -8.63
N ILE A 72 -3.33 -9.16 -9.63
CA ILE A 72 -3.43 -10.37 -10.45
C ILE A 72 -3.30 -11.62 -9.58
N TRP A 73 -2.36 -11.63 -8.63
CA TRP A 73 -2.19 -12.75 -7.71
C TRP A 73 -3.47 -13.00 -6.90
N VAL A 74 -4.02 -11.98 -6.25
CA VAL A 74 -5.26 -12.10 -5.46
C VAL A 74 -6.46 -12.49 -6.33
N LEU A 75 -6.51 -12.02 -7.58
CA LEU A 75 -7.56 -12.37 -8.53
C LEU A 75 -7.51 -13.86 -8.93
N VAL A 76 -6.32 -14.38 -9.20
CA VAL A 76 -6.10 -15.79 -9.59
C VAL A 76 -6.20 -16.72 -8.38
N VAL A 77 -5.80 -16.26 -7.19
CA VAL A 77 -5.71 -17.05 -5.97
C VAL A 77 -6.45 -16.34 -4.82
N PRO A 78 -7.78 -16.16 -4.88
CA PRO A 78 -8.53 -15.38 -3.88
C PRO A 78 -8.49 -15.97 -2.46
N SER A 79 -8.00 -17.21 -2.32
CA SER A 79 -7.80 -17.85 -1.02
C SER A 79 -6.48 -17.53 -0.33
N CYS A 80 -5.56 -16.79 -0.98
CA CYS A 80 -4.34 -16.31 -0.33
C CYS A 80 -4.64 -15.26 0.76
N VAL A 81 -5.78 -14.57 0.69
CA VAL A 81 -6.14 -13.53 1.66
C VAL A 81 -7.53 -13.77 2.27
N PRO A 82 -7.80 -13.34 3.52
CA PRO A 82 -9.09 -13.59 4.17
C PRO A 82 -10.29 -12.89 3.51
N LYS A 83 -10.09 -11.71 2.92
CA LYS A 83 -11.14 -10.86 2.32
C LYS A 83 -10.72 -10.34 0.94
N ALA A 84 -10.58 -11.24 -0.03
CA ALA A 84 -10.11 -10.93 -1.39
C ALA A 84 -10.84 -9.75 -2.04
N ASN A 85 -12.18 -9.70 -1.95
CA ASN A 85 -12.96 -8.62 -2.57
C ASN A 85 -12.59 -7.22 -2.05
N ILE A 86 -12.32 -7.09 -0.74
CA ILE A 86 -11.94 -5.80 -0.14
C ILE A 86 -10.53 -5.42 -0.59
N ILE A 87 -9.63 -6.38 -0.66
CA ILE A 87 -8.25 -6.17 -1.11
C ILE A 87 -8.24 -5.77 -2.58
N LEU A 88 -8.98 -6.47 -3.44
CA LEU A 88 -9.13 -6.13 -4.86
C LEU A 88 -9.73 -4.73 -5.04
N LEU A 89 -10.75 -4.35 -4.27
CA LEU A 89 -11.29 -2.98 -4.30
C LEU A 89 -10.24 -1.95 -3.89
N HIS A 90 -9.48 -2.22 -2.82
CA HIS A 90 -8.38 -1.37 -2.40
C HIS A 90 -7.35 -1.19 -3.52
N HIS A 91 -6.90 -2.28 -4.16
CA HIS A 91 -5.98 -2.20 -5.30
C HIS A 91 -6.57 -1.38 -6.46
N CYS A 92 -7.84 -1.54 -6.80
CA CYS A 92 -8.49 -0.71 -7.82
C CYS A 92 -8.41 0.78 -7.48
N VAL A 93 -8.72 1.14 -6.22
CA VAL A 93 -8.64 2.53 -5.74
C VAL A 93 -7.19 3.03 -5.76
N THR A 94 -6.24 2.25 -5.23
CA THR A 94 -4.82 2.60 -5.19
C THR A 94 -4.25 2.78 -6.58
N LEU A 95 -4.56 1.88 -7.52
CA LEU A 95 -4.13 1.99 -8.92
C LEU A 95 -4.74 3.22 -9.61
N ALA A 96 -6.01 3.54 -9.33
CA ALA A 96 -6.63 4.77 -9.82
C ALA A 96 -5.94 6.02 -9.26
N LEU A 97 -5.61 6.04 -7.97
CA LEU A 97 -4.85 7.14 -7.35
C LEU A 97 -3.44 7.28 -7.93
N MET A 98 -2.77 6.16 -8.24
CA MET A 98 -1.45 6.18 -8.89
C MET A 98 -1.45 6.76 -10.31
N THR A 99 -2.61 6.91 -10.95
CA THR A 99 -2.68 7.62 -12.25
C THR A 99 -2.39 9.12 -12.11
N PHE A 100 -2.71 9.73 -10.97
CA PHE A 100 -2.49 11.15 -10.72
C PHE A 100 -0.99 11.55 -10.78
N PRO A 101 -0.08 10.93 -10.01
CA PRO A 101 1.35 11.25 -10.06
C PRO A 101 2.00 10.91 -11.40
N LEU A 102 1.47 9.92 -12.14
CA LEU A 102 1.96 9.58 -13.48
C LEU A 102 1.50 10.61 -14.53
N ARG A 103 0.35 11.25 -14.32
CA ARG A 103 -0.19 12.29 -15.22
C ARG A 103 0.29 13.69 -14.88
N PHE A 104 0.54 13.97 -13.61
CA PHE A 104 1.04 15.23 -13.09
C PHE A 104 2.34 14.99 -12.34
N PRO A 105 3.46 14.77 -13.06
CA PRO A 105 4.76 14.40 -12.51
C PRO A 105 5.46 15.54 -11.75
N GLU A 106 4.74 16.60 -11.40
CA GLU A 106 5.26 17.70 -10.64
C GLU A 106 5.66 17.23 -9.23
N LYS A 107 6.56 17.94 -8.55
CA LYS A 107 7.04 17.58 -7.20
C LYS A 107 5.89 17.25 -6.24
N GLN A 108 4.74 17.92 -6.41
CA GLN A 108 3.53 17.70 -5.62
C GLN A 108 2.87 16.33 -5.86
N GLY A 109 2.84 15.84 -7.10
CA GLY A 109 2.31 14.52 -7.46
C GLY A 109 3.08 13.39 -6.79
N TYR A 110 4.42 13.45 -6.81
CA TYR A 110 5.24 12.41 -6.16
C TYR A 110 5.20 12.46 -4.63
N MET A 111 4.99 13.64 -4.04
CA MET A 111 4.78 13.73 -2.59
C MET A 111 3.48 13.05 -2.14
N LEU A 112 2.47 12.95 -3.01
CA LEU A 112 1.27 12.15 -2.74
C LEU A 112 1.58 10.65 -2.74
N VAL A 113 2.39 10.16 -3.69
CA VAL A 113 2.83 8.75 -3.73
C VAL A 113 3.53 8.35 -2.44
N TYR A 114 4.49 9.15 -2.00
CA TYR A 114 5.24 8.85 -0.78
C TYR A 114 4.33 8.81 0.46
N LYS A 115 3.34 9.70 0.53
CA LYS A 115 2.35 9.73 1.62
C LYS A 115 1.41 8.53 1.58
N ASP A 116 0.87 8.21 0.41
CA ASP A 116 -0.06 7.10 0.25
C ASP A 116 0.61 5.77 0.60
N VAL A 117 1.89 5.59 0.28
CA VAL A 117 2.67 4.39 0.64
C VAL A 117 2.99 4.31 2.14
N MET A 118 2.92 5.40 2.91
CA MET A 118 3.11 5.33 4.37
C MET A 118 2.07 4.45 5.04
N VAL A 119 0.89 4.28 4.47
CA VAL A 119 -0.12 3.36 5.01
C VAL A 119 0.36 1.90 4.94
N GLU A 120 1.29 1.58 4.03
CA GLU A 120 1.85 0.22 3.90
C GLU A 120 2.85 -0.12 5.01
N PHE A 121 3.35 0.87 5.77
CA PHE A 121 4.05 0.57 7.03
C PHE A 121 3.13 -0.19 8.00
N ASN A 122 1.84 0.18 8.07
CA ASN A 122 0.88 -0.54 8.90
C ASN A 122 0.70 -1.98 8.44
N THR A 123 0.56 -2.16 7.13
CA THR A 123 0.44 -3.48 6.52
C THR A 123 1.68 -4.31 6.87
N ALA A 124 2.89 -3.80 6.63
CA ALA A 124 4.14 -4.50 6.95
C ALA A 124 4.27 -4.89 8.43
N ILE A 125 3.91 -4.00 9.36
CA ILE A 125 3.92 -4.27 10.81
C ILE A 125 2.90 -5.38 11.15
N LEU A 126 1.68 -5.32 10.61
CA LEU A 126 0.65 -6.33 10.85
C LEU A 126 1.05 -7.70 10.30
N LEU A 127 1.68 -7.76 9.12
CA LEU A 127 2.22 -8.99 8.55
C LEU A 127 3.38 -9.54 9.38
N ALA A 128 4.32 -8.69 9.79
CA ALA A 128 5.44 -9.08 10.65
C ALA A 128 4.94 -9.67 11.98
N ARG A 129 3.92 -9.08 12.61
CA ARG A 129 3.31 -9.60 13.84
C ARG A 129 2.69 -10.99 13.63
N ARG A 130 2.07 -11.22 12.47
CA ARG A 130 1.45 -12.50 12.12
C ARG A 130 2.50 -13.59 11.86
N LEU A 131 3.55 -13.27 11.11
CA LEU A 131 4.58 -14.23 10.72
C LEU A 131 5.57 -14.54 11.85
N LEU A 132 6.01 -13.53 12.59
CA LEU A 132 6.95 -13.71 13.70
C LEU A 132 6.31 -14.22 14.99
N ASN A 133 4.97 -14.37 15.01
CA ASN A 133 4.21 -14.88 16.14
C ASN A 133 4.61 -14.21 17.47
N VAL A 134 4.69 -12.88 17.45
CA VAL A 134 5.20 -12.09 18.58
C VAL A 134 4.25 -12.22 19.77
N LYS A 135 4.61 -13.11 20.70
CA LYS A 135 3.79 -13.49 21.87
C LYS A 135 4.18 -12.80 23.17
N ASN A 136 5.30 -12.10 23.22
CA ASN A 136 5.74 -11.37 24.41
C ASN A 136 5.10 -9.97 24.48
N ALA A 137 4.85 -9.49 25.70
CA ALA A 137 4.17 -8.22 25.94
C ALA A 137 4.97 -7.02 25.40
N ALA A 138 6.29 -7.03 25.55
CA ALA A 138 7.18 -6.00 25.02
C ALA A 138 7.16 -5.93 23.48
N GLY A 139 7.16 -7.09 22.80
CA GLY A 139 7.05 -7.13 21.35
C GLY A 139 5.70 -6.67 20.84
N ARG A 140 4.60 -6.99 21.54
CA ARG A 140 3.28 -6.42 21.23
C ARG A 140 3.26 -4.90 21.40
N LEU A 141 3.79 -4.40 22.52
CA LEU A 141 3.85 -2.95 22.81
C LEU A 141 4.67 -2.20 21.76
N ALA A 142 5.81 -2.75 21.34
CA ALA A 142 6.65 -2.17 20.29
C ALA A 142 5.92 -2.13 18.93
N MET A 143 5.23 -3.22 18.57
CA MET A 143 4.46 -3.29 17.32
C MET A 143 3.23 -2.39 17.35
N ASP A 144 2.56 -2.27 18.50
CA ASP A 144 1.44 -1.36 18.69
C ASP A 144 1.94 0.10 18.62
N ALA A 145 3.08 0.43 19.25
CA ALA A 145 3.69 1.75 19.16
C ALA A 145 4.10 2.12 17.72
N LEU A 146 4.65 1.17 16.96
CA LEU A 146 4.97 1.35 15.53
C LEU A 146 3.70 1.49 14.66
N HIS A 147 2.64 0.74 14.97
CA HIS A 147 1.36 0.87 14.28
C HIS A 147 0.76 2.26 14.52
N TRP A 148 0.68 2.69 15.78
CA TRP A 148 0.15 4.01 16.14
C TRP A 148 1.02 5.18 15.66
N SER A 149 2.35 5.01 15.57
CA SER A 149 3.23 6.07 15.05
C SER A 149 3.00 6.36 13.57
N SER A 150 2.58 5.38 12.78
CA SER A 150 2.21 5.58 11.37
C SER A 150 0.79 6.15 11.19
N LEU A 151 -0.04 6.13 12.24
CA LEU A 151 -1.34 6.80 12.31
C LEU A 151 -1.23 8.24 12.83
N ILE A 152 -0.04 8.69 13.23
CA ILE A 152 0.23 10.12 13.41
C ILE A 152 -0.02 10.75 12.05
N LYS A 153 -1.22 11.34 11.90
CA LYS A 153 -1.59 12.17 10.76
C LYS A 153 -0.42 13.12 10.55
N PHE A 154 0.34 12.93 9.48
CA PHE A 154 1.38 13.87 9.09
C PHE A 154 0.73 15.26 9.02
N PRO A 155 0.99 16.15 9.99
CA PRO A 155 0.25 17.38 10.08
C PRO A 155 0.58 18.25 8.88
N ALA A 156 -0.46 18.95 8.44
CA ALA A 156 -0.42 20.08 7.52
C ALA A 156 -0.04 19.76 6.07
N ILE A 157 -1.08 19.46 5.29
CA ILE A 157 -1.35 20.21 4.06
C ILE A 157 -0.98 21.68 4.35
N ARG A 158 0.14 22.18 3.80
CA ARG A 158 0.15 23.61 3.48
C ARG A 158 -0.97 23.75 2.47
N PRO A 159 -2.07 24.49 2.78
CA PRO A 159 -3.06 24.74 1.76
C PRO A 159 -2.31 25.30 0.56
N LEU A 160 -2.62 24.79 -0.62
CA LEU A 160 -2.29 25.47 -1.87
C LEU A 160 -2.83 26.88 -1.71
N THR A 161 -1.98 27.82 -1.31
CA THR A 161 -2.31 29.23 -1.33
C THR A 161 -2.40 29.57 -2.80
N ILE A 162 -3.60 29.44 -3.36
CA ILE A 162 -3.95 30.09 -4.62
C ILE A 162 -3.82 31.58 -4.30
N GLN A 163 -2.66 32.16 -4.62
CA GLN A 163 -2.53 33.60 -4.65
C GLN A 163 -3.47 34.11 -5.76
N ARG A 164 -4.66 34.57 -5.36
CA ARG A 164 -5.48 35.41 -6.21
C ARG A 164 -4.70 36.71 -6.39
N VAL A 165 -4.07 36.90 -7.55
CA VAL A 165 -3.50 38.21 -7.93
C VAL A 165 -4.65 39.08 -8.41
N PRO A 166 -5.09 40.11 -7.67
CA PRO A 166 -6.14 41.00 -8.12
C PRO A 166 -5.50 42.07 -9.02
N GLY A 167 -5.83 42.04 -10.31
CA GLY A 167 -5.58 43.15 -11.22
C GLY A 167 -4.15 43.27 -11.74
N GLY A 168 -3.97 42.86 -13.01
CA GLY A 168 -3.19 43.65 -13.98
C GLY A 168 -1.67 43.69 -13.85
N ARG A 169 -1.03 42.83 -14.67
CA ARG A 169 0.33 42.92 -15.24
C ARG A 169 1.53 42.93 -14.28
N VAL A 170 2.43 41.97 -14.49
CA VAL A 170 3.86 42.10 -14.17
C VAL A 170 4.67 41.80 -15.43
N LEU A 171 5.56 42.73 -15.79
CA LEU A 171 6.58 42.56 -16.83
C LEU A 171 7.88 42.02 -16.21
N HIS A 172 8.50 41.11 -16.97
CA HIS A 172 9.91 40.72 -17.05
C HIS A 172 10.68 40.31 -15.77
N GLY A 173 10.92 39.00 -15.69
CA GLY A 173 11.91 38.39 -14.80
C GLY A 173 11.88 36.86 -14.87
N GLY A 174 12.20 36.31 -16.05
CA GLY A 174 12.32 34.90 -16.42
C GLY A 174 12.05 33.82 -15.36
N VAL A 175 10.80 33.34 -15.30
CA VAL A 175 10.42 31.93 -15.05
C VAL A 175 9.12 31.70 -15.83
N LEU A 176 9.08 30.72 -16.72
CA LEU A 176 7.90 30.34 -17.50
C LEU A 176 6.84 29.76 -16.55
N ASP A 177 5.81 30.55 -16.28
CA ASP A 177 4.65 30.20 -15.46
C ASP A 177 3.52 29.75 -16.41
N TRP A 178 3.19 28.45 -16.41
CA TRP A 178 2.09 27.92 -17.21
C TRP A 178 0.77 28.12 -16.47
N THR A 179 0.07 29.21 -16.78
CA THR A 179 -1.33 29.39 -16.38
C THR A 179 -2.24 28.87 -17.49
N VAL A 180 -2.99 27.81 -17.20
CA VAL A 180 -4.07 27.29 -18.07
C VAL A 180 -5.26 28.23 -17.94
N HIS A 181 -5.58 28.95 -19.01
CA HIS A 181 -6.82 29.70 -19.13
C HIS A 181 -7.96 28.73 -19.46
N ILE A 182 -8.96 28.65 -18.58
CA ILE A 182 -10.29 28.10 -18.90
C ILE A 182 -11.23 29.30 -18.90
N GLY A 183 -11.87 29.55 -20.05
CA GLY A 183 -12.83 30.64 -20.26
C GLY A 183 -14.13 30.46 -19.51
#